data_AF-A0A4W5RNB4-F1
#
_entry.id   AF-A0A4W5RNB4-F1
#
_cell.length_a   1.000
_cell.length_b   1.000
_cell.length_c   1.000
_cell.angle_alpha   90.00
_cell.angle_beta   90.00
_cell.angle_gamma   90.00
#
_symmetry.space_group_name_H-M   'P 1'
#
loop_
_entity.id
_entity.type
_entity.pdbx_description
1 polymer ?
#
loop_
_entity_poly.entity_id
_entity_poly.type
_entity_poly.pdbx_seq_one_letter_code
_entity_poly.pdbx_strand_id
1 'polypeptide(L)'
;MDHLEETSFTLHWSKAEGMEKVPQRFLISNCIPGTDPLTAVTDDCHRTFSNLQPGTEYTVSVTTVLSNGEQSEPVSTSICTILPAPDQLTVDSVDTTSAAVSWSQPPGLDQTKHHYQISYRCPGTEPHITTTFSHNITLSDLKPGTEYSVTVCTVLENGRQSQLVSTNLTTVHFQWWKRPSRVAAVCILLAVILGWLDSYAERDPLQNSLNTRTTERDQLQTRLRFYEKPCLDGWWKFGTSCYYVSSTMETGRGGQKECRAMGADDVIINSREEQIFINGFKKNVWIGALKKDGFWQWVDKTQFNTTYWMEGEPNNMHDKCVEISQTASDPLKSWRAAPCTSNYWVCEKPFTP
;
A
#
# COMPACT_ATOMS: atom_id res chain seq x y z
N MET A 1 -24.70 -14.95 23.78
CA MET A 1 -24.22 -13.91 22.85
C MET A 1 -22.85 -14.38 22.46
N ASP A 2 -22.73 -15.00 21.29
CA ASP A 2 -21.64 -15.95 21.09
C ASP A 2 -20.62 -15.41 20.07
N HIS A 3 -20.99 -14.41 19.27
CA HIS A 3 -20.13 -13.79 18.27
C HIS A 3 -20.45 -12.29 18.14
N LEU A 4 -19.63 -11.45 18.79
CA LEU A 4 -19.61 -10.00 18.58
C LEU A 4 -18.42 -9.68 17.67
N GLU A 5 -18.70 -9.04 16.54
CA GLU A 5 -17.71 -8.65 15.54
C GLU A 5 -17.76 -7.12 15.31
N GLU A 6 -16.96 -6.64 14.37
CA GLU A 6 -16.87 -5.23 14.00
C GLU A 6 -18.13 -4.76 13.26
N THR A 7 -18.68 -5.60 12.38
CA THR A 7 -19.82 -5.26 11.51
C THR A 7 -21.01 -6.22 11.67
N SER A 8 -20.92 -7.16 12.61
CA SER A 8 -21.93 -8.18 12.85
C SER A 8 -22.03 -8.58 14.31
N PHE A 9 -23.20 -9.06 14.70
CA PHE A 9 -23.33 -9.88 15.89
C PHE A 9 -24.51 -10.85 15.79
N THR A 10 -24.41 -11.96 16.51
CA THR A 10 -25.50 -12.94 16.60
C THR A 10 -26.12 -12.94 18.00
N LEU A 11 -27.40 -12.57 18.05
CA LEU A 11 -28.21 -12.62 19.26
C LEU A 11 -28.92 -13.97 19.36
N HIS A 12 -28.93 -14.55 20.54
CA HIS A 12 -29.67 -15.77 20.88
C HIS A 12 -30.65 -15.47 22.01
N TRP A 13 -31.83 -16.06 21.95
CA TRP A 13 -32.83 -16.01 23.02
C TRP A 13 -33.50 -17.37 23.18
N SER A 14 -34.21 -17.56 24.28
CA SER A 14 -35.01 -18.76 24.53
C SER A 14 -36.49 -18.47 24.32
N LYS A 15 -37.27 -19.51 23.97
CA LYS A 15 -38.73 -19.44 24.01
C LYS A 15 -39.20 -19.25 25.46
N ALA A 16 -40.40 -18.70 25.62
CA ALA A 16 -41.04 -18.64 26.93
C ALA A 16 -41.22 -20.06 27.51
N GLU A 17 -40.96 -20.19 28.81
CA GLU A 17 -41.05 -21.45 29.54
C GLU A 17 -42.48 -22.04 29.46
N GLY A 18 -42.58 -23.33 29.11
CA GLY A 18 -43.86 -24.04 28.95
C GLY A 18 -44.54 -23.84 27.58
N MET A 19 -43.95 -23.05 26.69
CA MET A 19 -44.47 -22.79 25.34
C MET A 19 -43.63 -23.47 24.24
N GLU A 20 -42.79 -24.46 24.58
CA GLU A 20 -41.81 -25.05 23.66
C GLU A 20 -42.48 -25.75 22.46
N LYS A 21 -43.70 -26.26 22.65
CA LYS A 21 -44.50 -26.96 21.64
C LYS A 21 -45.46 -26.05 20.84
N VAL A 22 -45.54 -24.78 21.20
CA VAL A 22 -46.43 -23.81 20.51
C VAL A 22 -45.63 -23.10 19.40
N PRO A 23 -46.17 -23.00 18.17
CA PRO A 23 -45.54 -22.19 17.13
C PRO A 23 -45.59 -20.71 17.54
N GLN A 24 -44.41 -20.12 17.70
CA GLN A 24 -44.22 -18.71 18.08
C GLN A 24 -43.44 -18.01 16.99
N ARG A 25 -43.73 -16.73 16.77
CA ARG A 25 -42.91 -15.83 15.95
C ARG A 25 -42.27 -14.78 16.84
N PHE A 26 -41.14 -14.25 16.42
CA PHE A 26 -40.44 -13.18 17.13
C PHE A 26 -40.38 -11.94 16.25
N LEU A 27 -40.92 -10.83 16.75
CA LEU A 27 -40.72 -9.51 16.19
C LEU A 27 -39.44 -8.94 16.79
N ILE A 28 -38.48 -8.61 15.94
CA ILE A 28 -37.17 -8.11 16.33
C ILE A 28 -37.02 -6.70 15.80
N SER A 29 -36.62 -5.79 16.67
CA SER A 29 -36.32 -4.40 16.32
C SER A 29 -34.87 -4.10 16.64
N ASN A 30 -34.16 -3.46 15.71
CA ASN A 30 -32.79 -2.98 15.89
C ASN A 30 -32.72 -1.50 15.50
N CYS A 31 -32.23 -0.66 16.40
CA CYS A 31 -32.04 0.77 16.13
C CYS A 31 -30.72 1.28 16.71
N ILE A 32 -30.17 2.31 16.06
CA ILE A 32 -29.20 3.19 16.69
C ILE A 32 -30.02 4.18 17.55
N PRO A 33 -29.64 4.48 18.80
CA PRO A 33 -30.35 5.47 19.62
C PRO A 33 -30.59 6.78 18.85
N GLY A 34 -31.87 7.16 18.69
CA GLY A 34 -32.28 8.36 17.94
C GLY A 34 -32.57 8.16 16.45
N THR A 35 -32.53 6.92 15.94
CA THR A 35 -32.94 6.56 14.57
C THR A 35 -34.19 5.68 14.55
N ASP A 36 -34.86 5.62 13.40
CA ASP A 36 -36.03 4.76 13.22
C ASP A 36 -35.63 3.26 13.33
N PRO A 37 -36.40 2.45 14.07
CA PRO A 37 -36.09 1.05 14.25
C PRO A 37 -36.32 0.23 12.99
N LEU A 38 -35.31 -0.57 12.63
CA LEU A 38 -35.45 -1.62 11.64
C LEU A 38 -36.12 -2.82 12.29
N THR A 39 -37.32 -3.16 11.83
CA THR A 39 -38.09 -4.30 12.33
C THR A 39 -38.05 -5.47 11.36
N ALA A 40 -38.08 -6.69 11.90
CA ALA A 40 -38.24 -7.90 11.10
C ALA A 40 -38.73 -9.07 11.95
N VAL A 41 -39.36 -10.03 11.29
CA VAL A 41 -39.99 -11.19 11.93
C VAL A 41 -39.17 -12.45 11.63
N THR A 42 -39.00 -13.32 12.63
CA THR A 42 -38.37 -14.63 12.46
C THR A 42 -39.08 -15.70 13.30
N ASP A 43 -38.99 -16.94 12.86
CA ASP A 43 -39.47 -18.12 13.61
C ASP A 43 -38.31 -18.78 14.42
N ASP A 44 -37.07 -18.35 14.17
CA ASP A 44 -35.87 -18.84 14.85
C ASP A 44 -35.63 -18.18 16.21
N CYS A 45 -34.92 -18.86 17.11
CA CYS A 45 -34.50 -18.34 18.42
C CYS A 45 -33.13 -17.63 18.41
N HIS A 46 -32.67 -17.27 17.22
CA HIS A 46 -31.43 -16.53 17.02
C HIS A 46 -31.56 -15.62 15.81
N ARG A 47 -30.73 -14.58 15.76
CA ARG A 47 -30.62 -13.71 14.60
C ARG A 47 -29.23 -13.10 14.51
N THR A 48 -28.69 -13.16 13.31
CA THR A 48 -27.48 -12.44 12.94
C THR A 48 -27.86 -11.09 12.35
N PHE A 49 -27.26 -10.04 12.89
CA PHE A 49 -27.27 -8.70 12.33
C PHE A 49 -25.94 -8.49 11.62
N SER A 50 -25.97 -8.01 10.38
CA SER A 50 -24.80 -7.78 9.54
C SER A 50 -24.84 -6.37 8.94
N ASN A 51 -23.72 -5.93 8.37
CA ASN A 51 -23.57 -4.58 7.80
C ASN A 51 -23.79 -3.47 8.84
N LEU A 52 -23.40 -3.73 10.09
CA LEU A 52 -23.45 -2.76 11.18
C LEU A 52 -22.24 -1.83 11.12
N GLN A 53 -22.39 -0.62 11.66
CA GLN A 53 -21.30 0.32 11.79
C GLN A 53 -20.38 -0.09 12.94
N PRO A 54 -19.05 -0.13 12.74
CA PRO A 54 -18.11 -0.42 13.82
C PRO A 54 -18.07 0.67 14.89
N GLY A 55 -17.92 0.26 16.15
CA GLY A 55 -17.90 1.19 17.28
C GLY A 55 -19.22 1.94 17.51
N THR A 56 -20.34 1.36 17.09
CA THR A 56 -21.69 1.94 17.25
C THR A 56 -22.52 1.12 18.24
N GLU A 57 -23.29 1.81 19.07
CA GLU A 57 -24.24 1.19 19.99
C GLU A 57 -25.59 0.97 19.31
N TYR A 58 -26.08 -0.27 19.39
CA TYR A 58 -27.33 -0.72 18.85
C TYR A 58 -28.24 -1.22 19.97
N THR A 59 -29.46 -0.72 20.01
CA THR A 59 -30.49 -1.24 20.91
C THR A 59 -31.33 -2.25 20.15
N VAL A 60 -31.31 -3.51 20.61
CA VAL A 60 -32.11 -4.60 20.05
C VAL A 60 -33.23 -4.94 21.00
N SER A 61 -34.45 -5.09 20.49
CA SER A 61 -35.58 -5.63 21.24
C SER A 61 -36.21 -6.83 20.55
N VAL A 62 -36.64 -7.79 21.37
CA VAL A 62 -37.31 -9.02 20.93
C VAL A 62 -38.67 -9.11 21.61
N THR A 63 -39.71 -9.27 20.80
CA THR A 63 -41.09 -9.44 21.22
C THR A 63 -41.63 -10.76 20.70
N THR A 64 -42.23 -11.56 21.56
CA THR A 64 -42.91 -12.80 21.14
C THR A 64 -44.27 -12.46 20.59
N VAL A 65 -44.62 -13.01 19.42
CA VAL A 65 -45.91 -12.86 18.76
C VAL A 65 -46.54 -14.24 18.61
N LEU A 66 -47.71 -14.42 19.22
CA LEU A 66 -48.48 -15.65 19.17
C LEU A 66 -49.35 -15.71 17.90
N SER A 67 -49.81 -16.91 17.52
CA SER A 67 -50.64 -17.13 16.33
C SER A 67 -52.01 -16.41 16.39
N ASN A 68 -52.48 -16.07 17.58
CA ASN A 68 -53.68 -15.26 17.81
C ASN A 68 -53.44 -13.74 17.69
N GLY A 69 -52.19 -13.32 17.43
CA GLY A 69 -51.80 -11.91 17.29
C GLY A 69 -51.41 -11.21 18.60
N GLU A 70 -51.49 -11.89 19.75
CA GLU A 70 -51.04 -11.35 21.03
C GLU A 70 -49.52 -11.21 21.07
N GLN A 71 -49.05 -10.14 21.73
CA GLN A 71 -47.63 -9.80 21.83
C GLN A 71 -47.19 -9.75 23.29
N SER A 72 -45.98 -10.22 23.56
CA SER A 72 -45.35 -10.04 24.88
C SER A 72 -44.84 -8.62 25.06
N GLU A 73 -44.47 -8.28 26.30
CA GLU A 73 -43.59 -7.14 26.53
C GLU A 73 -42.24 -7.36 25.81
N PRO A 74 -41.65 -6.31 25.21
CA PRO A 74 -40.36 -6.40 24.53
C PRO A 74 -39.23 -6.58 25.55
N VAL A 75 -38.35 -7.54 25.31
CA VAL A 75 -37.07 -7.64 26.04
C VAL A 75 -36.01 -6.92 25.22
N SER A 76 -35.37 -5.90 25.80
CA SER A 76 -34.36 -5.09 25.12
C SER A 76 -32.96 -5.25 25.72
N THR A 77 -31.96 -5.07 24.89
CA THR A 77 -30.55 -5.04 25.27
C THR A 77 -29.77 -4.09 24.36
N SER A 78 -28.72 -3.46 24.89
CA SER A 78 -27.82 -2.60 24.13
C SER A 78 -26.52 -3.33 23.85
N ILE A 79 -26.10 -3.32 22.59
CA ILE A 79 -24.91 -4.01 22.10
C ILE A 79 -24.04 -3.00 21.38
N CYS A 80 -22.76 -3.01 21.70
CA CYS A 80 -21.77 -2.15 21.09
C CYS A 80 -20.90 -2.96 20.14
N THR A 81 -20.90 -2.64 18.85
CA THR A 81 -19.99 -3.28 17.89
C THR A 81 -18.52 -2.95 18.22
N ILE A 82 -17.62 -3.83 17.81
CA ILE A 82 -16.17 -3.65 18.02
C ILE A 82 -15.69 -2.51 17.11
N LEU A 83 -14.83 -1.63 17.64
CA LEU A 83 -14.15 -0.62 16.85
C LEU A 83 -12.80 -1.21 16.38
N PRO A 84 -12.59 -1.39 15.07
CA PRO A 84 -11.39 -2.02 14.56
C PRO A 84 -10.15 -1.15 14.76
N ALA A 85 -9.03 -1.82 15.02
CA ALA A 85 -7.72 -1.17 15.18
C ALA A 85 -7.04 -1.01 13.82
N PRO A 86 -6.12 -0.04 13.66
CA PRO A 86 -5.40 0.14 12.40
C PRO A 86 -4.58 -1.08 12.01
N ASP A 87 -4.59 -1.44 10.73
CA ASP A 87 -3.87 -2.61 10.23
C ASP A 87 -2.44 -2.23 9.79
N GLN A 88 -1.54 -3.21 9.75
CA GLN A 88 -0.19 -3.08 9.15
C GLN A 88 0.61 -1.85 9.63
N LEU A 89 0.71 -1.63 10.94
CA LEU A 89 1.58 -0.58 11.48
C LEU A 89 3.05 -0.86 11.14
N THR A 90 3.69 0.04 10.40
CA THR A 90 5.08 -0.08 9.94
C THR A 90 5.91 1.17 10.24
N VAL A 91 7.22 0.98 10.30
CA VAL A 91 8.21 2.06 10.46
C VAL A 91 8.86 2.30 9.11
N ASP A 92 8.61 3.46 8.52
CA ASP A 92 9.03 3.78 7.15
C ASP A 92 10.47 4.32 7.12
N SER A 93 10.81 5.20 8.07
CA SER A 93 12.14 5.79 8.18
C SER A 93 12.46 6.20 9.61
N VAL A 94 13.76 6.20 9.96
CA VAL A 94 14.24 6.60 11.28
C VAL A 94 15.51 7.44 11.15
N ASP A 95 15.47 8.63 11.74
CA ASP A 95 16.57 9.59 11.83
C ASP A 95 17.10 9.68 13.27
N THR A 96 17.97 10.68 13.54
CA THR A 96 18.48 10.96 14.88
C THR A 96 17.44 11.55 15.82
N THR A 97 16.49 12.31 15.30
CA THR A 97 15.49 13.06 16.11
C THR A 97 14.07 12.94 15.56
N SER A 98 13.86 12.12 14.54
CA SER A 98 12.56 11.91 13.91
C SER A 98 12.40 10.47 13.43
N ALA A 99 11.16 10.03 13.26
CA ALA A 99 10.83 8.76 12.65
C ALA A 99 9.47 8.85 11.95
N ALA A 100 9.32 8.25 10.77
CA ALA A 100 8.05 8.18 10.06
C ALA A 100 7.43 6.79 10.22
N VAL A 101 6.12 6.76 10.49
CA VAL A 101 5.33 5.54 10.66
C VAL A 101 4.04 5.63 9.84
N SER A 102 3.59 4.49 9.33
CA SER A 102 2.38 4.36 8.51
C SER A 102 1.56 3.12 8.88
N TRP A 103 0.27 3.14 8.56
CA TRP A 103 -0.68 2.05 8.78
C TRP A 103 -1.75 2.05 7.70
N SER A 104 -2.52 0.97 7.58
CA SER A 104 -3.70 0.88 6.72
C SER A 104 -4.99 1.12 7.50
N GLN A 105 -5.98 1.74 6.84
CA GLN A 105 -7.31 1.92 7.40
C GLN A 105 -7.98 0.57 7.63
N PRO A 106 -8.56 0.32 8.81
CA PRO A 106 -9.27 -0.91 9.05
C PRO A 106 -10.60 -0.98 8.26
N PRO A 107 -11.10 -2.18 7.98
CA PRO A 107 -12.34 -2.36 7.23
C PRO A 107 -13.55 -1.75 7.96
N GLY A 108 -14.54 -1.28 7.20
CA GLY A 108 -15.84 -0.83 7.74
C GLY A 108 -15.88 0.59 8.28
N LEU A 109 -14.81 1.39 8.16
CA LEU A 109 -14.78 2.78 8.60
C LEU A 109 -14.94 3.83 7.47
N ASP A 110 -15.23 3.42 6.24
CA ASP A 110 -15.29 4.31 5.06
C ASP A 110 -16.32 5.44 5.18
N GLN A 111 -17.38 5.22 5.95
CA GLN A 111 -18.48 6.18 6.14
C GLN A 111 -18.50 6.81 7.55
N THR A 112 -17.56 6.42 8.42
CA THR A 112 -17.51 6.86 9.80
C THR A 112 -16.43 7.90 9.97
N LYS A 113 -16.74 9.09 10.49
CA LYS A 113 -15.71 10.08 10.81
C LYS A 113 -14.84 9.60 11.96
N HIS A 114 -13.55 9.49 11.71
CA HIS A 114 -12.56 9.00 12.66
C HIS A 114 -11.22 9.70 12.45
N HIS A 115 -10.36 9.60 13.45
CA HIS A 115 -8.95 9.99 13.38
C HIS A 115 -8.11 8.94 14.11
N TYR A 116 -6.79 9.04 13.96
CA TYR A 116 -5.85 8.14 14.62
C TYR A 116 -5.17 8.88 15.76
N GLN A 117 -5.05 8.23 16.91
CA GLN A 117 -4.26 8.70 18.03
C GLN A 117 -2.99 7.86 18.12
N ILE A 118 -1.85 8.55 18.14
CA ILE A 118 -0.53 7.96 18.20
C ILE A 118 0.08 8.30 19.53
N SER A 119 0.60 7.29 20.23
CA SER A 119 1.36 7.46 21.44
C SER A 119 2.75 6.89 21.28
N TYR A 120 3.78 7.64 21.65
CA TYR A 120 5.16 7.17 21.59
C TYR A 120 5.92 7.53 22.85
N ARG A 121 6.72 6.59 23.36
CA ARG A 121 7.45 6.78 24.62
C ARG A 121 8.76 6.01 24.65
N CYS A 122 9.73 6.57 25.35
CA CYS A 122 10.87 5.81 25.85
C CYS A 122 10.46 5.04 27.11
N PRO A 123 11.11 3.90 27.40
CA PRO A 123 10.98 3.24 28.69
C PRO A 123 11.21 4.22 29.85
N GLY A 124 10.29 4.27 30.81
CA GLY A 124 10.40 5.12 32.01
C GLY A 124 10.03 6.60 31.82
N THR A 125 9.46 6.98 30.67
CA THR A 125 8.96 8.35 30.42
C THR A 125 7.45 8.38 30.23
N GLU A 126 6.84 9.56 30.43
CA GLU A 126 5.44 9.78 30.06
C GLU A 126 5.26 9.68 28.54
N PRO A 127 4.13 9.11 28.08
CA PRO A 127 3.85 9.01 26.66
C PRO A 127 3.57 10.36 26.03
N HIS A 128 4.25 10.64 24.92
CA HIS A 128 3.83 11.70 24.02
C HIS A 128 2.62 11.22 23.24
N ILE A 129 1.59 12.08 23.11
CA ILE A 129 0.35 11.77 22.41
C ILE A 129 0.14 12.81 21.31
N THR A 130 -0.21 12.35 20.12
CA THR A 130 -0.56 13.18 18.98
C THR A 130 -1.70 12.54 18.17
N THR A 131 -2.34 13.31 17.30
CA THR A 131 -3.46 12.85 16.49
C THR A 131 -3.29 13.25 15.02
N THR A 132 -3.81 12.42 14.12
CA THR A 132 -3.79 12.71 12.67
C THR A 132 -5.02 12.11 12.00
N PHE A 133 -5.46 12.74 10.91
CA PHE A 133 -6.51 12.23 10.01
C PHE A 133 -5.92 11.41 8.85
N SER A 134 -4.61 11.46 8.66
CA SER A 134 -3.88 10.71 7.64
C SER A 134 -3.51 9.31 8.13
N HIS A 135 -3.15 8.43 7.19
CA HIS A 135 -2.68 7.06 7.45
C HIS A 135 -1.17 6.97 7.76
N ASN A 136 -0.53 8.12 7.98
CA ASN A 136 0.88 8.23 8.34
C ASN A 136 1.13 9.45 9.21
N ILE A 137 2.28 9.44 9.91
CA ILE A 137 2.76 10.59 10.67
C ILE A 137 4.29 10.54 10.83
N THR A 138 4.91 11.72 10.90
CA THR A 138 6.32 11.86 11.29
C THR A 138 6.41 12.29 12.76
N LEU A 139 6.95 11.41 13.59
CA LEU A 139 7.32 11.68 14.97
C LEU A 139 8.56 12.57 14.98
N SER A 140 8.53 13.65 15.76
CA SER A 140 9.61 14.64 15.85
C SER A 140 10.11 14.75 17.31
N ASP A 141 11.18 15.51 17.52
CA ASP A 141 11.75 15.78 18.84
C ASP A 141 12.17 14.52 19.63
N LEU A 142 12.54 13.47 18.90
CA LEU A 142 13.04 12.22 19.50
C LEU A 142 14.48 12.38 19.99
N LYS A 143 14.83 11.65 21.05
CA LYS A 143 16.19 11.59 21.59
C LYS A 143 17.03 10.66 20.71
N PRO A 144 18.26 11.04 20.32
CA PRO A 144 19.15 10.17 19.55
C PRO A 144 19.52 8.88 20.30
N GLY A 145 19.73 7.79 19.56
CA GLY A 145 20.18 6.51 20.09
C GLY A 145 19.22 5.86 21.10
N THR A 146 17.93 6.21 21.05
CA THR A 146 16.94 5.84 22.06
C THR A 146 15.85 4.98 21.44
N GLU A 147 15.46 3.92 22.14
CA GLU A 147 14.33 3.08 21.77
C GLU A 147 13.00 3.73 22.19
N TYR A 148 12.05 3.73 21.26
CA TYR A 148 10.69 4.21 21.42
C TYR A 148 9.71 3.07 21.13
N SER A 149 8.74 2.91 22.01
CA SER A 149 7.54 2.12 21.73
C SER A 149 6.46 3.06 21.21
N VAL A 150 5.95 2.77 20.01
CA VAL A 150 4.92 3.55 19.31
C VAL A 150 3.66 2.72 19.28
N THR A 151 2.53 3.31 19.68
CA THR A 151 1.21 2.71 19.60
C THR A 151 0.27 3.59 18.81
N VAL A 152 -0.66 2.97 18.09
CA VAL A 152 -1.69 3.65 17.30
C VAL A 152 -3.05 3.01 17.59
N CYS A 153 -4.08 3.83 17.76
CA CYS A 153 -5.48 3.40 17.79
C CYS A 153 -6.37 4.32 16.96
N THR A 154 -7.49 3.76 16.51
CA THR A 154 -8.58 4.51 15.89
C THR A 154 -9.41 5.18 16.97
N VAL A 155 -9.77 6.45 16.77
CA VAL A 155 -10.60 7.25 17.67
C VAL A 155 -11.79 7.82 16.91
N LEU A 156 -13.00 7.54 17.42
CA LEU A 156 -14.26 8.09 16.90
C LEU A 156 -14.56 9.48 17.48
N GLU A 157 -15.47 10.23 16.86
CA GLU A 157 -15.90 11.55 17.37
C GLU A 157 -16.48 11.51 18.79
N ASN A 158 -17.09 10.38 19.18
CA ASN A 158 -17.61 10.17 20.53
C ASN A 158 -16.52 9.82 21.57
N GLY A 159 -15.24 9.86 21.18
CA GLY A 159 -14.09 9.59 22.06
C GLY A 159 -13.79 8.10 22.27
N ARG A 160 -14.54 7.18 21.67
CA ARG A 160 -14.26 5.75 21.75
C ARG A 160 -12.97 5.40 21.00
N GLN A 161 -12.21 4.48 21.56
CA GLN A 161 -10.91 4.06 21.02
C GLN A 161 -10.91 2.55 20.71
N SER A 162 -10.23 2.17 19.63
CA SER A 162 -9.98 0.77 19.28
C SER A 162 -8.97 0.12 20.23
N GLN A 163 -8.69 -1.17 20.01
CA GLN A 163 -7.47 -1.78 20.53
C GLN A 163 -6.22 -1.05 20.01
N LEU A 164 -5.13 -1.12 20.78
CA LEU A 164 -3.84 -0.52 20.43
C LEU A 164 -3.03 -1.48 19.56
N VAL A 165 -2.49 -0.99 18.45
CA VAL A 165 -1.44 -1.68 17.69
C VAL A 165 -0.10 -1.04 18.04
N SER A 166 0.94 -1.85 18.23
CA SER A 166 2.24 -1.37 18.69
C SER A 166 3.39 -1.81 17.79
N THR A 167 4.42 -0.97 17.73
CA THR A 167 5.70 -1.26 17.12
C THR A 167 6.81 -0.55 17.91
N ASN A 168 8.06 -1.01 17.74
CA ASN A 168 9.21 -0.39 18.38
C ASN A 168 10.16 0.14 17.32
N LEU A 169 10.80 1.28 17.60
CA LEU A 169 11.84 1.87 16.75
C LEU A 169 12.99 2.39 17.60
N THR A 170 14.19 2.47 17.04
CA THR A 170 15.37 3.02 17.72
C THR A 170 15.98 4.11 16.88
N THR A 171 16.03 5.34 17.42
CA THR A 171 16.61 6.49 16.72
C THR A 171 18.10 6.34 16.51
N VAL A 172 18.62 6.98 15.46
CA VAL A 172 20.05 6.94 15.14
C VAL A 172 20.86 7.69 16.20
N HIS A 173 22.03 7.17 16.58
CA HIS A 173 22.90 7.79 17.59
C HIS A 173 23.56 9.08 17.10
N PHE A 174 23.69 10.08 17.98
CA PHE A 174 24.34 11.35 17.66
C PHE A 174 25.88 11.16 17.59
N GLN A 175 26.50 11.46 16.44
CA GLN A 175 27.96 11.37 16.22
C GLN A 175 28.62 12.77 16.32
N TRP A 176 28.82 13.28 17.54
CA TRP A 176 29.33 14.64 17.81
C TRP A 176 30.71 14.94 17.18
N TRP A 177 31.59 13.96 17.03
CA TRP A 177 32.92 14.11 16.41
C TRP A 177 32.90 14.33 14.88
N LYS A 178 31.76 14.13 14.20
CA LYS A 178 31.65 14.40 12.75
C LYS A 178 31.33 15.86 12.42
N ARG A 179 31.13 16.72 13.42
CA ARG A 179 31.01 18.18 13.23
C ARG A 179 32.25 18.85 13.82
N PRO A 180 33.21 19.34 13.00
CA PRO A 180 34.38 20.03 13.51
C PRO A 180 33.99 21.39 14.08
N SER A 181 33.64 21.45 15.38
CA SER A 181 33.67 22.69 16.15
C SER A 181 35.10 22.97 16.59
N ARG A 182 35.58 24.21 16.40
CA ARG A 182 36.95 24.66 16.71
C ARG A 182 37.41 24.36 18.14
N VAL A 183 36.48 24.18 19.07
CA VAL A 183 36.74 23.84 20.49
C VAL A 183 37.20 22.39 20.66
N ALA A 184 36.68 21.45 19.86
CA ALA A 184 37.01 20.03 19.98
C ALA A 184 38.46 19.70 19.56
N ALA A 185 39.00 20.45 18.59
CA ALA A 185 40.39 20.28 18.13
C ALA A 185 41.42 20.59 19.23
N VAL A 186 41.12 21.54 20.12
CA VAL A 186 42.03 21.96 21.19
C VAL A 186 42.09 20.92 22.32
N CYS A 187 40.96 20.30 22.67
CA CYS A 187 40.92 19.24 23.69
C CYS A 187 41.58 17.94 23.23
N ILE A 188 41.44 17.59 21.94
CA ILE A 188 42.05 16.38 21.37
C ILE A 188 43.59 16.49 21.33
N LEU A 189 44.13 17.66 21.02
CA LEU A 189 45.58 17.90 21.05
C LEU A 189 46.16 17.76 22.46
N LEU A 190 45.45 18.25 23.48
CA LEU A 190 45.87 18.12 24.88
C LEU A 190 45.83 16.67 25.39
N ALA A 191 44.85 15.88 24.96
CA ALA A 191 44.73 14.47 25.35
C ALA A 191 45.81 13.57 24.70
N VAL A 192 46.26 13.91 23.48
CA VAL A 192 47.35 13.21 22.78
C VAL A 192 48.71 13.53 23.41
N ILE A 193 48.94 14.77 23.83
CA ILE A 193 50.20 15.19 24.48
C ILE A 193 50.36 14.56 25.88
N LEU A 194 49.24 14.31 26.58
CA LEU A 194 49.26 13.75 27.93
C LEU A 194 49.27 12.20 27.98
N GLY A 195 49.22 11.50 26.84
CA GLY A 195 49.41 10.04 26.79
C GLY A 195 48.25 9.19 27.34
N TRP A 196 47.01 9.68 27.32
CA TRP A 196 45.84 8.99 27.91
C TRP A 196 44.96 8.21 26.91
N LEU A 197 45.49 7.65 25.83
CA LEU A 197 44.69 6.84 24.90
C LEU A 197 45.44 5.60 24.39
N ASP A 198 45.47 4.56 25.22
CA ASP A 198 45.58 3.18 24.75
C ASP A 198 44.20 2.70 24.26
N SER A 199 43.96 2.69 22.95
CA SER A 199 42.96 1.84 22.27
C SER A 199 43.04 2.00 20.74
N TYR A 200 44.10 1.48 20.14
CA TYR A 200 44.22 1.40 18.68
C TYR A 200 43.85 0.02 18.11
N ALA A 201 43.69 -1.02 18.94
CA ALA A 201 43.59 -2.40 18.44
C ALA A 201 42.18 -2.85 17.96
N GLU A 202 41.08 -2.16 18.32
CA GLU A 202 39.71 -2.51 17.87
C GLU A 202 39.09 -1.49 16.89
N ARG A 203 39.75 -0.34 16.65
CA ARG A 203 39.22 0.74 15.80
C ARG A 203 39.27 0.42 14.31
N ASP A 204 40.31 -0.26 13.85
CA ASP A 204 40.52 -0.52 12.42
C ASP A 204 39.45 -1.42 11.78
N PRO A 205 39.02 -2.55 12.38
CA PRO A 205 37.98 -3.38 11.77
C PRO A 205 36.61 -2.69 11.76
N LEU A 206 36.28 -1.92 12.80
CA LEU A 206 35.04 -1.14 12.89
C LEU A 206 35.04 0.05 11.91
N GLN A 207 36.17 0.74 11.76
CA GLN A 207 36.31 1.83 10.81
C GLN A 207 36.22 1.32 9.36
N ASN A 208 36.83 0.18 9.07
CA ASN A 208 36.67 -0.48 7.77
C ASN A 208 35.22 -0.89 7.54
N SER A 209 34.54 -1.50 8.52
CA SER A 209 33.12 -1.85 8.42
C SER A 209 32.23 -0.63 8.19
N LEU A 210 32.51 0.49 8.85
CA LEU A 210 31.77 1.74 8.69
C LEU A 210 32.02 2.38 7.31
N ASN A 211 33.26 2.37 6.83
CA ASN A 211 33.61 2.86 5.49
C ASN A 211 32.92 2.01 4.41
N THR A 212 32.92 0.68 4.57
CA THR A 212 32.19 -0.25 3.68
C THR A 212 30.69 0.05 3.69
N ARG A 213 30.05 0.12 4.87
CA ARG A 213 28.61 0.43 4.97
C ARG A 213 28.26 1.83 4.47
N THR A 214 29.17 2.79 4.59
CA THR A 214 28.96 4.14 4.03
C THR A 214 29.04 4.11 2.52
N THR A 215 30.00 3.38 1.96
CA THR A 215 30.09 3.16 0.52
C THR A 215 28.83 2.46 -0.02
N GLU A 216 28.35 1.42 0.67
CA GLU A 216 27.09 0.73 0.30
C GLU A 216 25.89 1.67 0.38
N ARG A 217 25.77 2.48 1.44
CA ARG A 217 24.72 3.50 1.55
C ARG A 217 24.78 4.50 0.40
N ASP A 218 25.95 5.03 0.10
CA ASP A 218 26.12 6.05 -0.94
C ASP A 218 25.83 5.46 -2.33
N GLN A 219 26.20 4.19 -2.55
CA GLN A 219 25.81 3.43 -3.73
C GLN A 219 24.29 3.26 -3.83
N LEU A 220 23.62 2.89 -2.73
CA LEU A 220 22.15 2.73 -2.69
C LEU A 220 21.44 4.07 -2.87
N GLN A 221 21.91 5.15 -2.24
CA GLN A 221 21.37 6.49 -2.44
C GLN A 221 21.54 6.98 -3.88
N THR A 222 22.68 6.70 -4.50
CA THR A 222 22.91 7.00 -5.92
C THR A 222 21.93 6.23 -6.81
N ARG A 223 21.69 4.95 -6.51
CA ARG A 223 20.67 4.14 -7.20
C ARG A 223 19.25 4.68 -6.96
N LEU A 224 18.90 5.10 -5.75
CA LEU A 224 17.59 5.67 -5.45
C LEU A 224 17.35 6.98 -6.19
N ARG A 225 18.33 7.88 -6.24
CA ARG A 225 18.23 9.13 -7.04
C ARG A 225 17.99 8.86 -8.52
N PHE A 226 18.54 7.76 -9.03
CA PHE A 226 18.28 7.30 -10.38
C PHE A 226 16.83 6.82 -10.56
N TYR A 227 16.29 6.08 -9.59
CA TYR A 227 14.88 5.70 -9.54
C TYR A 227 13.93 6.90 -9.36
N GLU A 228 14.36 8.00 -8.76
CA GLU A 228 13.53 9.19 -8.52
C GLU A 228 13.51 10.17 -9.70
N LYS A 229 14.44 10.04 -10.66
CA LYS A 229 14.54 10.96 -11.80
C LYS A 229 13.18 11.07 -12.54
N PRO A 230 12.62 12.28 -12.71
CA PRO A 230 11.36 12.46 -13.42
C PRO A 230 11.58 12.28 -14.93
N CYS A 231 10.53 11.82 -15.63
CA CYS A 231 10.51 11.80 -17.09
C CYS A 231 10.23 13.21 -17.64
N LEU A 232 10.55 13.44 -18.91
CA LEU A 232 10.19 14.68 -19.60
C LEU A 232 8.66 14.81 -19.70
N ASP A 233 8.15 16.03 -19.78
CA ASP A 233 6.72 16.28 -19.98
C ASP A 233 6.20 15.53 -21.22
N GLY A 234 5.06 14.85 -21.05
CA GLY A 234 4.48 13.98 -22.07
C GLY A 234 5.00 12.54 -22.06
N TRP A 235 6.02 12.21 -21.25
CA TRP A 235 6.53 10.85 -21.06
C TRP A 235 6.04 10.24 -19.74
N TRP A 236 5.67 8.96 -19.79
CA TRP A 236 5.19 8.18 -18.67
C TRP A 236 6.34 7.42 -18.03
N LYS A 237 6.47 7.51 -16.70
CA LYS A 237 7.50 6.77 -15.97
C LYS A 237 6.99 5.38 -15.58
N PHE A 238 7.78 4.36 -15.86
CA PHE A 238 7.54 3.01 -15.36
C PHE A 238 8.87 2.29 -15.12
N GLY A 239 9.09 1.83 -13.89
CA GLY A 239 10.38 1.24 -13.49
C GLY A 239 11.54 2.22 -13.67
N THR A 240 12.54 1.82 -14.46
CA THR A 240 13.75 2.62 -14.76
C THR A 240 13.75 3.20 -16.18
N SER A 241 12.58 3.26 -16.82
CA SER A 241 12.42 3.78 -18.18
C SER A 241 11.31 4.84 -18.23
N CYS A 242 11.44 5.73 -19.21
CA CYS A 242 10.40 6.65 -19.63
C CYS A 242 9.79 6.16 -20.94
N TYR A 243 8.47 6.24 -21.06
CA TYR A 243 7.73 5.75 -22.21
C TYR A 243 6.92 6.87 -22.83
N TYR A 244 6.89 6.90 -24.15
CA TYR A 244 6.11 7.89 -24.88
C TYR A 244 5.15 7.20 -25.83
N VAL A 245 3.87 7.48 -25.68
CA VAL A 245 2.82 6.94 -26.53
C VAL A 245 2.40 8.03 -27.51
N SER A 246 2.55 7.73 -28.79
CA SER A 246 2.21 8.67 -29.86
C SER A 246 0.78 9.20 -29.82
N SER A 247 0.65 10.47 -30.20
CA SER A 247 -0.62 11.10 -30.56
C SER A 247 -0.92 11.02 -32.06
N THR A 248 0.07 10.69 -32.89
CA THR A 248 -0.02 10.55 -34.36
C THR A 248 0.23 9.11 -34.79
N MET A 249 -0.27 8.73 -35.96
CA MET A 249 -0.03 7.40 -36.53
C MET A 249 1.09 7.44 -37.55
N GLU A 250 1.96 6.43 -37.52
CA GLU A 250 3.07 6.26 -38.45
C GLU A 250 3.27 4.79 -38.82
N THR A 251 4.00 4.53 -39.90
CA THR A 251 4.46 3.15 -40.18
C THR A 251 5.36 2.65 -39.05
N GLY A 252 5.46 1.33 -38.82
CA GLY A 252 6.32 0.81 -37.75
C GLY A 252 7.77 1.34 -37.82
N ARG A 253 8.34 1.45 -39.03
CA ARG A 253 9.66 2.07 -39.24
C ARG A 253 9.67 3.59 -39.06
N GLY A 254 8.56 4.27 -39.40
CA GLY A 254 8.38 5.69 -39.16
C GLY A 254 8.38 6.01 -37.67
N GLY A 255 7.61 5.24 -36.88
CA GLY A 255 7.59 5.34 -35.42
C GLY A 255 8.96 5.18 -34.79
N GLN A 256 9.69 4.14 -35.19
CA GLN A 256 11.08 3.95 -34.75
C GLN A 256 11.97 5.17 -35.00
N LYS A 257 11.82 5.80 -36.17
CA LYS A 257 12.61 6.98 -36.53
C LYS A 257 12.27 8.17 -35.62
N GLU A 258 11.00 8.36 -35.29
CA GLU A 258 10.54 9.39 -34.36
C GLU A 258 11.07 9.13 -32.93
N CYS A 259 10.98 7.88 -32.44
CA CYS A 259 11.55 7.50 -31.15
C CYS A 259 13.04 7.85 -31.07
N ARG A 260 13.80 7.52 -32.12
CA ARG A 260 15.22 7.87 -32.22
C ARG A 260 15.49 9.37 -32.29
N ALA A 261 14.64 10.14 -32.96
CA ALA A 261 14.74 11.59 -32.98
C ALA A 261 14.55 12.21 -31.59
N MET A 262 13.77 11.56 -30.71
CA MET A 262 13.58 11.94 -29.30
C MET A 262 14.66 11.38 -28.34
N GLY A 263 15.69 10.71 -28.89
CA GLY A 263 16.74 10.06 -28.11
C GLY A 263 16.24 8.86 -27.31
N ALA A 264 15.31 8.11 -27.88
CA ALA A 264 14.74 6.85 -27.40
C ALA A 264 14.84 5.78 -28.52
N ASP A 265 14.31 4.58 -28.31
CA ASP A 265 14.00 3.64 -29.41
C ASP A 265 12.57 3.10 -29.21
N ASP A 266 12.07 2.27 -30.12
CA ASP A 266 10.77 1.61 -29.89
C ASP A 266 10.84 0.70 -28.66
N VAL A 267 9.72 0.59 -27.93
CA VAL A 267 9.66 -0.16 -26.67
C VAL A 267 10.04 -1.64 -26.82
N ILE A 268 10.88 -2.14 -25.91
CA ILE A 268 11.30 -3.53 -25.84
C ILE A 268 10.70 -4.15 -24.59
N ILE A 269 9.67 -4.97 -24.76
CA ILE A 269 8.92 -5.51 -23.63
C ILE A 269 9.61 -6.77 -23.08
N ASN A 270 10.26 -6.62 -21.93
CA ASN A 270 11.06 -7.68 -21.31
C ASN A 270 10.47 -8.21 -19.99
N SER A 271 9.37 -7.63 -19.50
CA SER A 271 8.70 -8.05 -18.27
C SER A 271 7.19 -8.15 -18.43
N ARG A 272 6.56 -8.91 -17.52
CA ARG A 272 5.10 -9.06 -17.46
C ARG A 272 4.44 -7.73 -17.09
N GLU A 273 5.07 -7.02 -16.16
CA GLU A 273 4.57 -5.77 -15.61
C GLU A 273 4.61 -4.66 -16.66
N GLU A 274 5.69 -4.62 -17.46
CA GLU A 274 5.81 -3.71 -18.61
C GLU A 274 4.76 -3.99 -19.70
N GLN A 275 4.51 -5.27 -20.03
CA GLN A 275 3.44 -5.63 -20.96
C GLN A 275 2.07 -5.08 -20.52
N ILE A 276 1.75 -5.26 -19.23
CA ILE A 276 0.49 -4.76 -18.65
C ILE A 276 0.45 -3.23 -18.69
N PHE A 277 1.57 -2.58 -18.35
CA PHE A 277 1.69 -1.13 -18.37
C PHE A 277 1.42 -0.54 -19.76
N ILE A 278 2.08 -1.06 -20.81
CA ILE A 278 1.88 -0.57 -22.19
C ILE A 278 0.45 -0.87 -22.68
N ASN A 279 -0.09 -2.05 -22.38
CA ASN A 279 -1.49 -2.35 -22.74
C ASN A 279 -2.51 -1.47 -22.00
N GLY A 280 -2.13 -0.90 -20.86
CA GLY A 280 -2.94 0.03 -20.06
C GLY A 280 -3.34 1.32 -20.79
N PHE A 281 -2.62 1.71 -21.84
CA PHE A 281 -2.94 2.90 -22.64
C PHE A 281 -4.18 2.73 -23.54
N LYS A 282 -4.77 1.52 -23.59
CA LYS A 282 -6.01 1.22 -24.34
C LYS A 282 -5.98 1.70 -25.79
N LYS A 283 -4.85 1.51 -26.45
CA LYS A 283 -4.59 1.94 -27.83
C LYS A 283 -3.82 0.83 -28.57
N ASN A 284 -4.14 0.63 -29.85
CA ASN A 284 -3.34 -0.25 -30.71
C ASN A 284 -2.02 0.45 -31.01
N VAL A 285 -0.91 -0.18 -30.70
CA VAL A 285 0.41 0.44 -30.81
C VAL A 285 1.46 -0.52 -31.34
N TRP A 286 2.32 -0.03 -32.23
CA TRP A 286 3.57 -0.67 -32.60
C TRP A 286 4.51 -0.73 -31.40
N ILE A 287 5.12 -1.90 -31.23
CA ILE A 287 6.21 -2.15 -30.29
C ILE A 287 7.50 -2.43 -31.06
N GLY A 288 8.65 -2.41 -30.39
CA GLY A 288 9.98 -2.54 -30.98
C GLY A 288 10.33 -3.94 -31.50
N ALA A 289 9.35 -4.72 -31.93
CA ALA A 289 9.50 -6.06 -32.44
C ALA A 289 9.40 -6.06 -33.98
N LEU A 290 10.41 -6.62 -34.64
CA LEU A 290 10.49 -6.69 -36.09
C LEU A 290 10.93 -8.06 -36.58
N LYS A 291 10.45 -8.44 -37.76
CA LYS A 291 10.87 -9.68 -38.42
C LYS A 291 12.00 -9.43 -39.39
N LYS A 292 13.14 -10.09 -39.18
CA LYS A 292 14.31 -10.05 -40.06
C LYS A 292 14.78 -11.46 -40.39
N ASP A 293 15.00 -11.73 -41.67
CA ASP A 293 15.47 -13.03 -42.17
C ASP A 293 14.64 -14.23 -41.68
N GLY A 294 13.33 -14.02 -41.50
CA GLY A 294 12.39 -15.03 -41.03
C GLY A 294 12.22 -15.11 -39.50
N PHE A 295 13.09 -14.46 -38.73
CA PHE A 295 13.09 -14.49 -37.26
C PHE A 295 12.58 -13.19 -36.67
N TRP A 296 11.84 -13.29 -35.55
CA TRP A 296 11.44 -12.14 -34.77
C TRP A 296 12.56 -11.72 -33.83
N GLN A 297 12.84 -10.42 -33.80
CA GLN A 297 13.86 -9.82 -32.94
C GLN A 297 13.40 -8.42 -32.50
N TRP A 298 13.96 -7.96 -31.40
CA TRP A 298 13.79 -6.59 -30.93
C TRP A 298 14.61 -5.60 -31.78
N VAL A 299 14.29 -4.31 -31.66
CA VAL A 299 14.99 -3.21 -32.36
C VAL A 299 16.48 -3.12 -32.02
N ASP A 300 16.89 -3.60 -30.84
CA ASP A 300 18.28 -3.71 -30.40
C ASP A 300 19.00 -4.98 -30.91
N LYS A 301 18.29 -5.80 -31.72
CA LYS A 301 18.73 -7.09 -32.29
C LYS A 301 18.77 -8.25 -31.31
N THR A 302 18.27 -8.09 -30.09
CA THR A 302 18.10 -9.21 -29.17
C THR A 302 16.90 -10.06 -29.58
N GLN A 303 16.93 -11.35 -29.21
CA GLN A 303 15.80 -12.27 -29.45
C GLN A 303 14.75 -12.12 -28.35
N PHE A 304 13.53 -12.57 -28.63
CA PHE A 304 12.47 -12.58 -27.63
C PHE A 304 12.78 -13.60 -26.55
N ASN A 305 12.92 -13.14 -25.30
CA ASN A 305 13.00 -14.03 -24.13
C ASN A 305 11.59 -14.49 -23.69
N THR A 306 10.62 -13.58 -23.77
CA THR A 306 9.21 -13.81 -23.45
C THR A 306 8.35 -13.21 -24.56
N THR A 307 7.21 -13.84 -24.86
CA THR A 307 6.27 -13.35 -25.87
C THR A 307 4.86 -13.31 -25.33
N TYR A 308 4.07 -12.31 -25.74
CA TYR A 308 2.67 -12.16 -25.36
C TYR A 308 1.72 -12.27 -26.56
N TRP A 309 2.02 -13.18 -27.50
CA TRP A 309 1.18 -13.46 -28.66
C TRP A 309 -0.25 -13.76 -28.26
N MET A 310 -1.19 -13.15 -28.97
CA MET A 310 -2.58 -13.55 -28.89
C MET A 310 -2.79 -14.92 -29.54
N GLU A 311 -3.91 -15.57 -29.21
CA GLU A 311 -4.21 -16.91 -29.71
C GLU A 311 -4.22 -16.95 -31.24
N GLY A 312 -3.43 -17.86 -31.81
CA GLY A 312 -3.27 -18.04 -33.25
C GLY A 312 -2.19 -17.17 -33.91
N GLU A 313 -1.51 -16.28 -33.18
CA GLU A 313 -0.42 -15.46 -33.72
C GLU A 313 0.98 -16.02 -33.35
N PRO A 314 2.01 -15.78 -34.17
CA PRO A 314 1.98 -15.12 -35.48
C PRO A 314 1.46 -16.04 -36.60
N ASN A 315 0.44 -15.62 -37.36
CA ASN A 315 -0.19 -16.46 -38.40
C ASN A 315 0.31 -16.22 -39.83
N ASN A 316 0.87 -15.05 -40.13
CA ASN A 316 1.25 -14.65 -41.48
C ASN A 316 2.77 -14.47 -41.60
N MET A 317 3.36 -15.14 -42.58
CA MET A 317 4.81 -15.09 -42.80
C MET A 317 5.31 -13.75 -43.34
N HIS A 318 4.46 -12.97 -44.02
CA HIS A 318 4.82 -11.70 -44.65
C HIS A 318 4.83 -10.51 -43.69
N ASP A 319 4.21 -10.67 -42.52
CA ASP A 319 4.14 -9.63 -41.51
C ASP A 319 5.50 -9.40 -40.88
N LYS A 320 5.83 -8.11 -40.70
CA LYS A 320 7.17 -7.67 -40.30
C LYS A 320 7.19 -6.83 -39.03
N CYS A 321 6.02 -6.41 -38.54
CA CYS A 321 5.85 -5.62 -37.34
C CYS A 321 4.93 -6.32 -36.35
N VAL A 322 5.04 -5.96 -35.07
CA VAL A 322 4.18 -6.46 -34.00
C VAL A 322 3.50 -5.28 -33.33
N GLU A 323 2.20 -5.37 -33.15
CA GLU A 323 1.43 -4.43 -32.33
C GLU A 323 0.89 -5.10 -31.07
N ILE A 324 0.65 -4.29 -30.04
CA ILE A 324 -0.31 -4.64 -28.99
C ILE A 324 -1.71 -4.28 -29.50
N SER A 325 -2.59 -5.28 -29.60
CA SER A 325 -3.97 -5.13 -30.04
C SER A 325 -4.95 -5.06 -28.87
N GLN A 326 -5.82 -4.07 -28.88
CA GLN A 326 -6.91 -3.90 -27.91
C GLN A 326 -8.13 -4.79 -28.19
N THR A 327 -8.10 -5.59 -29.25
CA THR A 327 -9.12 -6.62 -29.49
C THR A 327 -8.99 -7.80 -28.52
N ALA A 328 -7.81 -7.99 -27.92
CA ALA A 328 -7.56 -9.01 -26.92
C ALA A 328 -8.09 -8.58 -25.55
N SER A 329 -8.83 -9.47 -24.87
CA SER A 329 -9.30 -9.22 -23.50
C SER A 329 -8.20 -9.40 -22.45
N ASP A 330 -7.25 -10.31 -22.70
CA ASP A 330 -6.11 -10.58 -21.82
C ASP A 330 -4.89 -9.74 -22.23
N PRO A 331 -4.38 -8.82 -21.39
CA PRO A 331 -3.20 -8.01 -21.68
C PRO A 331 -1.95 -8.86 -21.98
N LEU A 332 -1.87 -10.08 -21.44
CA LEU A 332 -0.74 -11.00 -21.62
C LEU A 332 -0.85 -11.87 -22.87
N LYS A 333 -1.93 -11.70 -23.66
CA LYS A 333 -2.17 -12.38 -24.94
C LYS A 333 -2.68 -11.39 -25.97
N SER A 334 -1.93 -10.32 -26.19
CA SER A 334 -2.37 -9.15 -26.97
C SER A 334 -1.45 -8.80 -28.14
N TRP A 335 -0.31 -9.46 -28.30
CA TRP A 335 0.56 -9.21 -29.44
C TRP A 335 -0.01 -9.82 -30.71
N ARG A 336 0.00 -9.03 -31.78
CA ARG A 336 -0.44 -9.44 -33.11
C ARG A 336 0.62 -9.08 -34.14
N ALA A 337 0.98 -10.03 -34.99
CA ALA A 337 1.83 -9.75 -36.14
C ALA A 337 0.98 -9.02 -37.20
N ALA A 338 1.55 -8.01 -37.83
CA ALA A 338 0.84 -7.24 -38.84
C ALA A 338 1.78 -6.63 -39.90
N PRO A 339 1.24 -6.24 -41.07
CA PRO A 339 1.95 -5.40 -42.01
C PRO A 339 2.31 -4.07 -41.33
N CYS A 340 3.50 -3.54 -41.62
CA CYS A 340 4.02 -2.30 -41.01
C CYS A 340 3.34 -1.02 -41.54
N THR A 341 2.01 -0.97 -41.51
CA THR A 341 1.18 0.17 -41.95
C THR A 341 1.10 1.26 -40.88
N SER A 342 0.37 2.34 -41.18
CA SER A 342 0.16 3.44 -40.23
C SER A 342 -0.58 2.95 -38.97
N ASN A 343 0.01 3.18 -37.81
CA ASN A 343 -0.56 2.91 -36.49
C ASN A 343 0.11 3.82 -35.46
N TYR A 344 -0.42 3.88 -34.25
CA TYR A 344 0.31 4.51 -33.15
C TYR A 344 1.55 3.67 -32.80
N TRP A 345 2.56 4.27 -32.20
CA TRP A 345 3.76 3.61 -31.69
C TRP A 345 4.03 4.00 -30.23
N VAL A 346 4.94 3.25 -29.59
CA VAL A 346 5.45 3.55 -28.26
C VAL A 346 6.96 3.54 -28.25
N CYS A 347 7.54 4.62 -27.73
CA CYS A 347 8.97 4.72 -27.48
C CYS A 347 9.30 4.35 -26.05
N GLU A 348 10.50 3.80 -25.84
CA GLU A 348 11.10 3.60 -24.54
C GLU A 348 12.47 4.30 -24.49
N LYS A 349 12.69 5.01 -23.39
CA LYS A 349 13.95 5.64 -23.05
C LYS A 349 14.39 5.17 -21.67
N PRO A 350 15.32 4.21 -21.57
CA PRO A 350 15.88 3.84 -20.28
C PRO A 350 16.61 5.04 -19.68
N PHE A 351 16.56 5.17 -18.37
CA PHE A 351 17.53 6.03 -17.70
C PHE A 351 18.93 5.44 -17.98
N THR A 352 19.84 6.23 -18.54
CA THR A 352 21.25 5.87 -18.65
C THR A 352 21.98 6.48 -17.45
N PRO A 353 22.80 5.70 -16.72
CA PRO A 353 23.71 6.23 -15.70
C PRO A 353 24.62 7.34 -16.23
#